data_AF-A0A446BX30-F1
#
_entry.id   AF-A0A446BX30-F1
#
_cell.length_a   1.000
_cell.length_b   1.000
_cell.length_c   1.000
_cell.angle_alpha   90.00
_cell.angle_beta   90.00
_cell.angle_gamma   90.00
#
_symmetry.space_group_name_H-M   'P 1'
#
loop_
_entity.id
_entity.type
_entity.pdbx_description
1 polymer ?
#
loop_
_entity_poly.entity_id
_entity_poly.type
_entity_poly.pdbx_seq_one_letter_code
_entity_poly.pdbx_strand_id
1 'polypeptide(L)'
;MNRSPSASGLLPLPGAPSSSWALYRARLAALLQNTEVSVVVAFWLFGLINNILYVLLLSAAQDLLVGTALPKAAVLLADVLPSFLTKLLAPYVVHRIPYAVRILACVALSVAGMLLVAAAPASAQGDGGDMNETGAVGMKMLGIVLASLSSGAGELSFLGLTHYYGAASLAAWGSGTGGAGLVGAGLYVVLTGWIGLGVRQSLLVAAVLPGVMLVAFFGVLPRARLEGWRKEYEPLDEDADVPAVVVTRRDGERDVVMVVGDDEFGDVPAAAASSSLLAPGPSVASTAFSTHYHGVAGGKHSFWANLRRARALFVPYMLPLLLVYVAEYTINQGVAPTLLFPLEQSPFSEFRAFYPFYGFLYQLGVFISRSSTPFVRIHHLYLPSLLQVANLVLLTLHALLDFIPSVYLVFALVFWEGLLGGAVYVNTFAEIMERVPVEDREFSLGATSVSDSGGICVAGFLGMAMEVWLCRWQVSHGRDYCQRIEAS
;
A
#
# COMPACT_ATOMS: atom_id res chain seq x y z
N MET A 1 -5.77 30.56 36.81
CA MET A 1 -5.73 29.85 35.51
C MET A 1 -5.75 28.34 35.77
N ASN A 2 -6.93 27.76 35.96
CA ASN A 2 -7.09 26.30 36.13
C ASN A 2 -7.70 25.74 34.85
N ARG A 3 -6.86 25.15 33.98
CA ARG A 3 -7.36 24.33 32.88
C ARG A 3 -7.93 23.05 33.47
N SER A 4 -9.20 22.78 33.19
CA SER A 4 -9.88 21.54 33.56
C SER A 4 -9.13 20.33 32.96
N PRO A 5 -8.96 19.20 33.68
CA PRO A 5 -8.27 18.00 33.18
C PRO A 5 -8.95 17.32 31.99
N SER A 6 -10.14 17.78 31.60
CA SER A 6 -10.93 17.27 30.49
C SER A 6 -10.45 17.72 29.11
N ALA A 7 -9.47 18.63 29.02
CA ALA A 7 -9.01 19.19 27.74
C ALA A 7 -7.80 18.46 27.11
N SER A 8 -7.19 17.51 27.82
CA SER A 8 -6.06 16.76 27.30
C SER A 8 -6.57 15.44 26.72
N GLY A 9 -6.62 15.31 25.40
CA GLY A 9 -6.96 14.07 24.67
C GLY A 9 -5.98 12.90 24.89
N LEU A 10 -5.22 12.92 25.99
CA LEU A 10 -4.28 11.89 26.41
C LEU A 10 -5.02 10.78 27.18
N LEU A 11 -4.64 9.54 26.90
CA LEU A 11 -5.10 8.37 27.64
C LEU A 11 -4.67 8.49 29.11
N PRO A 12 -5.52 8.13 30.08
CA PRO A 12 -5.16 8.23 31.50
C PRO A 12 -3.99 7.31 31.82
N LEU A 13 -2.91 7.80 32.45
CA LEU A 13 -1.71 6.99 32.73
C LEU A 13 -2.07 5.65 33.41
N PRO A 14 -1.49 4.51 32.96
CA PRO A 14 -1.75 3.20 33.58
C PRO A 14 -1.41 3.25 35.08
N GLY A 15 -2.37 2.89 35.94
CA GLY A 15 -2.18 2.84 37.39
C GLY A 15 -2.54 4.11 38.18
N ALA A 16 -3.07 5.16 37.54
CA ALA A 16 -3.62 6.30 38.27
C ALA A 16 -4.94 5.93 38.99
N PRO A 17 -5.22 6.45 40.20
CA PRO A 17 -6.46 6.17 40.93
C PRO A 17 -7.74 6.66 40.24
N SER A 18 -7.61 7.51 39.21
CA SER A 18 -8.68 7.95 38.32
C SER A 18 -8.81 7.12 37.03
N SER A 19 -7.95 6.11 36.83
CA SER A 19 -8.02 5.22 35.67
C SER A 19 -9.05 4.12 35.91
N SER A 20 -10.13 4.14 35.14
CA SER A 20 -11.11 3.06 35.10
C SER A 20 -11.26 2.57 33.66
N TRP A 21 -11.55 1.28 33.49
CA TRP A 21 -11.78 0.71 32.16
C TRP A 21 -12.94 1.39 31.44
N ALA A 22 -13.95 1.83 32.19
CA ALA A 22 -15.06 2.63 31.68
C ALA A 22 -14.60 4.00 31.15
N LEU A 23 -13.68 4.68 31.85
CA LEU A 23 -13.14 5.97 31.41
C LEU A 23 -12.22 5.81 30.19
N TYR A 24 -11.42 4.75 30.15
CA TYR A 24 -10.62 4.37 28.98
C TYR A 24 -11.52 4.11 27.77
N ARG A 25 -12.57 3.30 27.94
CA ARG A 25 -13.54 3.00 26.87
C ARG A 25 -14.30 4.24 26.43
N ALA A 26 -14.70 5.11 27.36
CA ALA A 26 -15.39 6.37 27.06
C ALA A 26 -14.48 7.36 26.31
N ARG A 27 -13.20 7.47 26.69
CA ARG A 27 -12.23 8.33 25.99
C ARG A 27 -11.82 7.77 24.64
N LEU A 28 -11.64 6.45 24.53
CA LEU A 28 -11.40 5.79 23.25
C LEU A 28 -12.60 5.98 22.32
N ALA A 29 -13.82 5.82 22.83
CA ALA A 29 -15.05 6.10 22.09
C ALA A 29 -15.15 7.57 21.68
N ALA A 30 -14.78 8.51 22.54
CA ALA A 30 -14.76 9.95 22.22
C ALA A 30 -13.67 10.31 21.19
N LEU A 31 -12.51 9.64 21.22
CA LEU A 31 -11.47 9.80 20.19
C LEU A 31 -11.93 9.21 18.85
N LEU A 32 -12.65 8.08 18.87
CA LEU A 32 -13.25 7.46 17.69
C LEU A 32 -14.51 8.19 17.18
N GLN A 33 -15.08 9.11 17.96
CA GLN A 33 -16.13 10.02 17.49
C GLN A 33 -15.55 11.13 16.59
N ASN A 34 -14.25 11.44 16.71
CA ASN A 34 -13.59 12.34 15.76
C ASN A 34 -13.45 11.64 14.41
N THR A 35 -14.20 12.11 13.42
CA THR A 35 -14.26 11.53 12.08
C THR A 35 -12.87 11.38 11.46
N GLU A 36 -12.00 12.39 11.60
CA GLU A 36 -10.63 12.36 11.06
C GLU A 36 -9.72 11.34 11.75
N VAL A 37 -9.82 11.19 13.08
CA VAL A 37 -9.02 10.21 13.84
C VAL A 37 -9.45 8.79 13.46
N SER A 38 -10.76 8.55 13.35
CA SER A 38 -11.29 7.25 12.93
C SER A 38 -10.89 6.88 11.51
N VAL A 39 -10.84 7.86 10.60
CA VAL A 39 -10.30 7.66 9.25
C VAL A 39 -8.82 7.28 9.33
N VAL A 40 -8.00 8.03 10.06
CA VAL A 40 -6.57 7.73 10.22
C VAL A 40 -6.35 6.35 10.81
N VAL A 41 -7.07 5.98 11.88
CA VAL A 41 -6.94 4.67 12.52
C VAL A 41 -7.38 3.55 11.57
N ALA A 42 -8.50 3.70 10.87
CA ALA A 42 -8.99 2.69 9.93
C ALA A 42 -7.99 2.47 8.79
N PHE A 43 -7.50 3.54 8.16
CA PHE A 43 -6.53 3.43 7.06
C PHE A 43 -5.16 2.93 7.50
N TRP A 44 -4.72 3.27 8.71
CA TRP A 44 -3.50 2.71 9.28
C TRP A 44 -3.64 1.20 9.51
N LEU A 45 -4.77 0.74 10.05
CA LEU A 45 -5.06 -0.69 10.22
C LEU A 45 -5.20 -1.42 8.88
N PHE A 46 -5.83 -0.81 7.87
CA PHE A 46 -5.89 -1.39 6.53
C PHE A 46 -4.49 -1.57 5.95
N GLY A 47 -3.64 -0.54 6.03
CA GLY A 47 -2.26 -0.60 5.53
C GLY A 47 -1.43 -1.65 6.26
N LEU A 48 -1.56 -1.70 7.58
CA LEU A 48 -0.86 -2.66 8.42
C LEU A 48 -1.24 -4.10 8.08
N ILE A 49 -2.53 -4.44 8.15
CA ILE A 49 -2.98 -5.83 8.04
C ILE A 49 -2.90 -6.34 6.59
N ASN A 50 -3.10 -5.47 5.59
CA ASN A 50 -2.95 -5.87 4.20
C ASN A 50 -1.52 -6.35 3.88
N ASN A 51 -0.51 -5.78 4.55
CA ASN A 51 0.89 -6.07 4.29
C ASN A 51 1.53 -7.00 5.33
N ILE A 52 0.95 -7.16 6.53
CA ILE A 52 1.53 -8.00 7.59
C ILE A 52 1.58 -9.48 7.19
N LEU A 53 0.60 -9.95 6.42
CA LEU A 53 0.54 -11.34 5.98
C LEU A 53 1.66 -11.67 5.00
N TYR A 54 1.96 -10.75 4.08
CA TYR A 54 3.09 -10.85 3.16
C TYR A 54 4.41 -11.01 3.94
N VAL A 55 4.62 -10.15 4.94
CA VAL A 55 5.82 -10.19 5.79
C VAL A 55 5.91 -11.49 6.59
N LEU A 56 4.80 -11.95 7.15
CA LEU A 56 4.75 -13.20 7.92
C LEU A 56 5.00 -14.43 7.04
N LEU A 57 4.46 -14.45 5.82
CA LEU A 57 4.70 -15.53 4.86
C LEU A 57 6.15 -15.58 4.38
N LEU A 58 6.77 -14.44 4.10
CA LEU A 58 8.19 -14.38 3.74
C LEU A 58 9.11 -14.77 4.90
N SER A 59 8.76 -14.37 6.14
CA SER A 59 9.50 -14.76 7.34
C SER A 59 9.38 -16.27 7.59
N ALA A 60 8.16 -16.80 7.48
CA ALA A 60 7.90 -18.23 7.60
C ALA A 60 8.50 -19.03 6.44
N ALA A 61 8.64 -18.45 5.24
CA ALA A 61 9.21 -19.14 4.08
C ALA A 61 10.66 -19.59 4.35
N GLN A 62 11.45 -18.83 5.10
CA GLN A 62 12.81 -19.23 5.47
C GLN A 62 12.81 -20.55 6.26
N ASP A 63 11.86 -20.70 7.20
CA ASP A 63 11.73 -21.88 8.05
C ASP A 63 10.96 -23.03 7.35
N LEU A 64 10.02 -22.70 6.46
CA LEU A 64 9.19 -23.67 5.71
C LEU A 64 9.94 -24.37 4.58
N LEU A 65 11.03 -23.77 4.10
CA LEU A 65 11.84 -24.23 2.97
C LEU A 65 13.11 -24.97 3.38
N VAL A 66 13.44 -25.04 4.69
CA VAL A 66 14.57 -25.82 5.19
C VAL A 66 14.43 -27.28 4.72
N GLY A 67 15.37 -27.73 3.88
CA GLY A 67 15.36 -29.08 3.30
C GLY A 67 14.65 -29.24 1.96
N THR A 68 14.05 -28.18 1.39
CA THR A 68 13.47 -28.22 0.03
C THR A 68 14.41 -27.60 -1.00
N ALA A 69 14.49 -28.15 -2.22
CA ALA A 69 15.35 -27.64 -3.29
C ALA A 69 14.84 -26.32 -3.93
N LEU A 70 13.89 -25.62 -3.31
CA LEU A 70 13.28 -24.43 -3.88
C LEU A 70 14.08 -23.15 -3.56
N PRO A 71 14.48 -22.37 -4.56
CA PRO A 71 15.10 -21.07 -4.33
C PRO A 71 14.15 -20.11 -3.59
N LYS A 72 14.67 -19.34 -2.63
CA LYS A 72 13.91 -18.30 -1.90
C LYS A 72 13.20 -17.33 -2.86
N ALA A 73 13.84 -17.00 -3.96
CA ALA A 73 13.29 -16.12 -4.99
C ALA A 73 12.09 -16.72 -5.74
N ALA A 74 11.95 -18.04 -5.84
CA ALA A 74 10.77 -18.66 -6.42
C ALA A 74 9.54 -18.46 -5.53
N VAL A 75 9.72 -18.51 -4.21
CA VAL A 75 8.66 -18.19 -3.24
C VAL A 75 8.28 -16.72 -3.31
N LEU A 76 9.27 -15.84 -3.40
CA LEU A 76 8.99 -14.42 -3.58
C LEU A 76 8.26 -14.12 -4.90
N LEU A 77 8.63 -14.78 -5.99
CA LEU A 77 7.94 -14.61 -7.26
C LEU A 77 6.48 -15.11 -7.18
N ALA A 78 6.25 -16.25 -6.50
CA ALA A 78 4.90 -16.75 -6.25
C ALA A 78 4.05 -15.83 -5.37
N ASP A 79 4.70 -15.02 -4.53
CA ASP A 79 4.07 -14.05 -3.65
C ASP A 79 3.84 -12.68 -4.33
N VAL A 80 4.60 -12.34 -5.37
CA VAL A 80 4.51 -11.03 -6.03
C VAL A 80 3.72 -11.08 -7.35
N LEU A 81 3.90 -12.15 -8.14
CA LEU A 81 3.31 -12.26 -9.47
C LEU A 81 1.77 -12.26 -9.44
N PRO A 82 1.08 -12.96 -8.52
CA PRO A 82 -0.38 -12.92 -8.47
C PRO A 82 -0.92 -11.54 -8.10
N SER A 83 -0.27 -10.84 -7.15
CA SER A 83 -0.58 -9.45 -6.80
C SER A 83 -0.40 -8.51 -8.00
N PHE A 84 0.71 -8.64 -8.73
CA PHE A 84 0.95 -7.88 -9.96
C PHE A 84 -0.14 -8.11 -11.02
N LEU A 85 -0.51 -9.37 -11.29
CA LEU A 85 -1.57 -9.69 -12.24
C LEU A 85 -2.93 -9.16 -11.78
N THR A 86 -3.19 -9.22 -10.47
CA THR A 86 -4.41 -8.64 -9.89
C THR A 86 -4.44 -7.14 -10.09
N LYS A 87 -3.36 -6.41 -9.82
CA LYS A 87 -3.29 -4.95 -10.06
C LYS A 87 -3.38 -4.60 -11.54
N LEU A 88 -2.90 -5.46 -12.43
CA LEU A 88 -3.00 -5.25 -13.87
C LEU A 88 -4.43 -5.44 -14.39
N LEU A 89 -5.15 -6.45 -13.90
CA LEU A 89 -6.47 -6.83 -14.39
C LEU A 89 -7.62 -6.18 -13.63
N ALA A 90 -7.46 -5.98 -12.33
CA ALA A 90 -8.52 -5.53 -11.44
C ALA A 90 -9.05 -4.13 -11.78
N PRO A 91 -8.27 -3.12 -12.20
CA PRO A 91 -8.82 -1.80 -12.57
C PRO A 91 -9.88 -1.85 -13.68
N TYR A 92 -9.96 -2.93 -14.48
CA TYR A 92 -11.00 -3.09 -15.49
C TYR A 92 -12.32 -3.68 -14.95
N VAL A 93 -12.30 -4.27 -13.74
CA VAL A 93 -13.41 -5.06 -13.15
C VAL A 93 -13.80 -4.60 -11.73
N VAL A 94 -12.92 -3.85 -11.05
CA VAL A 94 -13.24 -2.84 -10.02
C VAL A 94 -14.23 -1.84 -10.64
N HIS A 95 -14.68 -0.73 -10.06
CA HIS A 95 -15.86 0.03 -10.54
C HIS A 95 -17.20 -0.74 -10.49
N ARG A 96 -17.31 -2.02 -10.93
CA ARG A 96 -18.54 -2.83 -10.90
C ARG A 96 -18.82 -3.49 -9.56
N ILE A 97 -17.79 -3.70 -8.74
CA ILE A 97 -17.90 -4.39 -7.45
C ILE A 97 -17.88 -3.36 -6.32
N PRO A 98 -18.84 -3.36 -5.38
CA PRO A 98 -18.83 -2.44 -4.24
C PRO A 98 -17.72 -2.78 -3.24
N TYR A 99 -17.16 -1.75 -2.58
CA TYR A 99 -16.03 -1.88 -1.64
C TYR A 99 -16.25 -2.91 -0.53
N ALA A 100 -17.48 -3.02 0.01
CA ALA A 100 -17.80 -4.00 1.05
C ALA A 100 -17.55 -5.45 0.61
N VAL A 101 -17.91 -5.78 -0.64
CA VAL A 101 -17.71 -7.12 -1.22
C VAL A 101 -16.23 -7.35 -1.52
N ARG A 102 -15.51 -6.34 -2.00
CA ARG A 102 -14.05 -6.43 -2.25
C ARG A 102 -13.31 -6.80 -0.96
N ILE A 103 -13.60 -6.11 0.15
CA ILE A 103 -12.93 -6.33 1.44
C ILE A 103 -13.27 -7.71 2.01
N LEU A 104 -14.53 -8.15 1.94
CA LEU A 104 -14.93 -9.49 2.36
C LEU A 104 -14.21 -10.57 1.55
N ALA A 105 -14.11 -10.40 0.24
CA ALA A 105 -13.37 -11.31 -0.63
C ALA A 105 -11.87 -11.34 -0.28
N CYS A 106 -11.24 -10.18 -0.06
CA CYS A 106 -9.83 -10.11 0.36
C CYS A 106 -9.61 -10.86 1.67
N VAL A 107 -10.47 -10.63 2.67
CA VAL A 107 -10.38 -11.31 3.97
C VAL A 107 -10.56 -12.82 3.80
N ALA A 108 -11.56 -13.27 3.04
CA ALA A 108 -11.78 -14.69 2.77
C ALA A 108 -10.57 -15.35 2.08
N LEU A 109 -10.01 -14.72 1.03
CA LEU A 109 -8.83 -15.22 0.34
C LEU A 109 -7.60 -15.27 1.26
N SER A 110 -7.39 -14.25 2.09
CA SER A 110 -6.24 -14.20 3.00
C SER A 110 -6.31 -15.27 4.10
N VAL A 111 -7.49 -15.46 4.71
CA VAL A 111 -7.73 -16.50 5.71
C VAL A 111 -7.55 -17.88 5.07
N ALA A 112 -8.14 -18.10 3.89
CA ALA A 112 -7.97 -19.35 3.15
C ALA A 112 -6.50 -19.64 2.81
N GLY A 113 -5.76 -18.62 2.37
CA GLY A 113 -4.33 -18.72 2.08
C GLY A 113 -3.52 -19.14 3.31
N MET A 114 -3.69 -18.44 4.43
CA MET A 114 -2.98 -18.76 5.68
C MET A 114 -3.35 -20.14 6.23
N LEU A 115 -4.62 -20.54 6.17
CA LEU A 115 -5.07 -21.87 6.58
C LEU A 115 -4.49 -22.97 5.69
N LEU A 116 -4.39 -22.76 4.38
CA LEU A 116 -3.79 -23.73 3.46
C LEU A 116 -2.29 -23.92 3.71
N VAL A 117 -1.54 -22.84 3.98
CA VAL A 117 -0.12 -22.95 4.36
C VAL A 117 0.03 -23.65 5.71
N ALA A 118 -0.81 -23.32 6.69
CA ALA A 118 -0.75 -23.93 8.02
C ALA A 118 -1.14 -25.41 8.03
N ALA A 119 -2.10 -25.80 7.18
CA ALA A 119 -2.54 -27.19 7.01
C ALA A 119 -1.54 -28.05 6.24
N ALA A 120 -0.50 -27.44 5.62
CA ALA A 120 0.46 -28.19 4.82
C ALA A 120 1.35 -29.13 5.65
N PRO A 121 1.55 -30.39 5.19
CA PRO A 121 2.51 -31.31 5.78
C PRO A 121 3.92 -30.68 5.87
N ALA A 122 4.63 -30.89 6.98
CA ALA A 122 5.89 -30.24 7.28
C ALA A 122 7.06 -30.93 6.55
N SER A 123 6.95 -32.23 6.31
CA SER A 123 7.96 -33.03 5.61
C SER A 123 7.35 -34.37 5.19
N ALA A 124 7.76 -34.87 4.03
CA ALA A 124 7.37 -36.14 3.41
C ALA A 124 7.99 -37.37 4.09
N GLN A 125 8.19 -37.35 5.41
CA GLN A 125 8.88 -38.42 6.13
C GLN A 125 8.14 -38.73 7.43
N GLY A 126 7.15 -39.62 7.31
CA GLY A 126 6.30 -40.06 8.42
C GLY A 126 5.31 -41.10 7.92
N ASP A 127 5.81 -42.33 7.77
CA ASP A 127 5.12 -43.62 7.90
C ASP A 127 3.61 -43.67 7.58
N GLY A 128 3.29 -43.91 6.29
CA GLY A 128 1.96 -44.33 5.85
C GLY A 128 1.25 -43.41 4.85
N GLY A 129 1.37 -43.76 3.56
CA GLY A 129 0.36 -43.46 2.53
C GLY A 129 0.50 -42.16 1.72
N ASP A 130 1.03 -42.28 0.51
CA ASP A 130 0.54 -41.66 -0.74
C ASP A 130 0.13 -40.17 -0.75
N MET A 131 0.90 -39.27 -0.16
CA MET A 131 0.95 -37.89 -0.66
C MET A 131 2.29 -37.63 -1.33
N ASN A 132 2.26 -37.46 -2.66
CA ASN A 132 3.39 -36.98 -3.45
C ASN A 132 4.01 -35.74 -2.78
N GLU A 133 5.32 -35.74 -2.61
CA GLU A 133 6.12 -34.61 -2.10
C GLU A 133 5.79 -33.28 -2.83
N THR A 134 5.44 -33.39 -4.11
CA THR A 134 4.94 -32.32 -4.98
C THR A 134 3.63 -31.68 -4.50
N GLY A 135 2.74 -32.45 -3.87
CA GLY A 135 1.44 -31.99 -3.38
C GLY A 135 1.54 -31.12 -2.13
N ALA A 136 2.43 -31.47 -1.19
CA ALA A 136 2.65 -30.68 0.02
C ALA A 136 3.27 -29.31 -0.29
N VAL A 137 4.26 -29.28 -1.18
CA VAL A 137 4.86 -28.05 -1.70
C VAL A 137 3.83 -27.24 -2.50
N GLY A 138 3.05 -27.89 -3.37
CA GLY A 138 1.99 -27.25 -4.14
C GLY A 138 0.93 -26.57 -3.27
N MET A 139 0.54 -27.19 -2.15
CA MET A 139 -0.43 -26.60 -1.22
C MET A 139 0.12 -25.38 -0.48
N LYS A 140 1.40 -25.39 -0.08
CA LYS A 140 2.09 -24.21 0.48
C LYS A 140 2.11 -23.06 -0.54
N MET A 141 2.49 -23.36 -1.79
CA MET A 141 2.56 -22.36 -2.87
C MET A 141 1.17 -21.81 -3.23
N LEU A 142 0.14 -22.65 -3.27
CA LEU A 142 -1.23 -22.21 -3.49
C LEU A 142 -1.71 -21.26 -2.39
N GLY A 143 -1.40 -21.56 -1.14
CA GLY A 143 -1.73 -20.68 -0.02
C GLY A 143 -1.07 -19.31 -0.12
N ILE A 144 0.22 -19.27 -0.52
CA ILE A 144 0.96 -18.03 -0.80
C ILE A 144 0.31 -17.24 -1.94
N VAL A 145 -0.06 -17.92 -3.04
CA VAL A 145 -0.73 -17.28 -4.17
C VAL A 145 -2.08 -16.64 -3.75
N LEU A 146 -2.88 -17.33 -2.94
CA LEU A 146 -4.15 -16.78 -2.46
C LEU A 146 -3.96 -15.56 -1.54
N ALA A 147 -2.95 -15.59 -0.67
CA ALA A 147 -2.60 -14.45 0.16
C ALA A 147 -2.10 -13.25 -0.68
N SER A 148 -1.31 -13.52 -1.73
CA SER A 148 -0.83 -12.52 -2.69
C SER A 148 -1.98 -11.86 -3.46
N LEU A 149 -2.94 -12.65 -3.98
CA LEU A 149 -4.14 -12.14 -4.64
C LEU A 149 -4.96 -11.23 -3.72
N SER A 150 -5.09 -11.62 -2.44
CA SER A 150 -5.77 -10.81 -1.43
C SER A 150 -5.05 -9.48 -1.19
N SER A 151 -3.73 -9.49 -0.98
CA SER A 151 -2.94 -8.29 -0.73
C SER A 151 -3.01 -7.30 -1.90
N GLY A 152 -2.90 -7.79 -3.14
CA GLY A 152 -2.99 -6.96 -4.35
C GLY A 152 -4.38 -6.36 -4.56
N ALA A 153 -5.44 -7.15 -4.37
CA ALA A 153 -6.83 -6.66 -4.45
C ALA A 153 -7.17 -5.68 -3.32
N GLY A 154 -6.63 -5.92 -2.13
CA GLY A 154 -6.79 -5.07 -0.95
C GLY A 154 -6.13 -3.72 -1.18
N GLU A 155 -4.86 -3.68 -1.59
CA GLU A 155 -4.15 -2.43 -1.87
C GLU A 155 -4.89 -1.57 -2.89
N LEU A 156 -5.35 -2.14 -4.01
CA LEU A 156 -6.15 -1.42 -5.00
C LEU A 156 -7.42 -0.83 -4.38
N SER A 157 -8.10 -1.61 -3.52
CA SER A 157 -9.35 -1.19 -2.88
C SER A 157 -9.13 -0.09 -1.85
N PHE A 158 -8.10 -0.19 -1.01
CA PHE A 158 -7.83 0.81 0.02
C PHE A 158 -7.21 2.07 -0.53
N LEU A 159 -6.30 1.98 -1.50
CA LEU A 159 -5.82 3.15 -2.24
C LEU A 159 -6.96 3.85 -2.96
N GLY A 160 -7.86 3.10 -3.61
CA GLY A 160 -9.09 3.67 -4.19
C GLY A 160 -9.95 4.39 -3.16
N LEU A 161 -10.10 3.83 -1.96
CA LEU A 161 -10.83 4.48 -0.87
C LEU A 161 -10.21 5.80 -0.40
N THR A 162 -8.87 5.97 -0.48
CA THR A 162 -8.21 7.23 -0.04
C THR A 162 -8.73 8.45 -0.78
N HIS A 163 -9.23 8.26 -2.01
CA HIS A 163 -9.89 9.29 -2.80
C HIS A 163 -11.02 10.00 -2.04
N TYR A 164 -11.85 9.24 -1.32
CA TYR A 164 -13.03 9.76 -0.60
C TYR A 164 -12.70 10.37 0.77
N TYR A 165 -11.54 10.01 1.33
CA TYR A 165 -11.16 10.37 2.70
C TYR A 165 -9.98 11.35 2.78
N GLY A 166 -9.39 11.73 1.64
CA GLY A 166 -8.41 12.81 1.52
C GLY A 166 -6.98 12.42 1.95
N ALA A 167 -6.08 13.40 1.96
CA ALA A 167 -4.63 13.18 2.13
C ALA A 167 -4.24 12.51 3.46
N ALA A 168 -4.99 12.75 4.55
CA ALA A 168 -4.75 12.12 5.84
C ALA A 168 -4.91 10.59 5.79
N SER A 169 -5.87 10.10 4.99
CA SER A 169 -6.10 8.67 4.79
C SER A 169 -4.94 8.01 4.03
N LEU A 170 -4.38 8.69 3.02
CA LEU A 170 -3.22 8.21 2.29
C LEU A 170 -1.96 8.18 3.16
N ALA A 171 -1.73 9.22 3.96
CA ALA A 171 -0.60 9.24 4.89
C ALA A 171 -0.72 8.12 5.95
N ALA A 172 -1.94 7.89 6.46
CA ALA A 172 -2.20 6.81 7.41
C ALA A 172 -2.00 5.41 6.80
N TRP A 173 -2.50 5.20 5.57
CA TRP A 173 -2.23 3.98 4.79
C TRP A 173 -0.74 3.77 4.57
N GLY A 174 -0.03 4.80 4.08
CA GLY A 174 1.42 4.77 3.89
C GLY A 174 2.17 4.42 5.17
N SER A 175 1.84 5.05 6.29
CA SER A 175 2.45 4.73 7.59
C SER A 175 2.14 3.30 8.04
N GLY A 176 0.90 2.83 7.89
CA GLY A 176 0.49 1.47 8.26
C GLY A 176 1.22 0.39 7.45
N THR A 177 1.35 0.60 6.14
CA THR A 177 2.11 -0.31 5.26
C THR A 177 3.60 -0.35 5.62
N GLY A 178 4.21 0.79 6.00
CA GLY A 178 5.59 0.82 6.49
C GLY A 178 5.75 0.13 7.85
N GLY A 179 4.76 0.25 8.74
CA GLY A 179 4.72 -0.40 10.04
C GLY A 179 4.53 -1.92 9.94
N ALA A 180 3.91 -2.41 8.87
CA ALA A 180 3.61 -3.83 8.68
C ALA A 180 4.86 -4.71 8.69
N GLY A 181 5.98 -4.24 8.14
CA GLY A 181 7.22 -5.01 8.20
C GLY A 181 7.83 -5.06 9.59
N LEU A 182 7.80 -3.95 10.35
CA LEU A 182 8.32 -3.92 11.72
C LEU A 182 7.46 -4.76 12.66
N VAL A 183 6.15 -4.58 12.59
CA VAL A 183 5.17 -5.31 13.41
C VAL A 183 5.11 -6.77 12.99
N GLY A 184 5.16 -7.08 11.69
CA GLY A 184 5.12 -8.45 11.18
C GLY A 184 6.35 -9.26 11.58
N ALA A 185 7.56 -8.72 11.36
CA ALA A 185 8.80 -9.37 11.78
C ALA A 185 8.87 -9.51 13.30
N GLY A 186 8.52 -8.45 14.04
CA GLY A 186 8.46 -8.48 15.50
C GLY A 186 7.46 -9.51 16.03
N LEU A 187 6.26 -9.57 15.43
CA LEU A 187 5.23 -10.53 15.80
C LEU A 187 5.70 -11.97 15.55
N TYR A 188 6.37 -12.23 14.42
CA TYR A 188 6.94 -13.55 14.14
C TYR A 188 7.92 -13.98 15.23
N VAL A 189 8.88 -13.12 15.57
CA VAL A 189 9.90 -13.39 16.61
C VAL A 189 9.27 -13.58 17.99
N VAL A 190 8.25 -12.80 18.34
CA VAL A 190 7.54 -12.96 19.61
C VAL A 190 6.82 -14.31 19.65
N LEU A 191 6.13 -14.69 18.58
CA LEU A 191 5.39 -15.95 18.51
C LEU A 191 6.33 -17.16 18.55
N THR A 192 7.39 -17.18 17.74
CA THR A 192 8.29 -18.34 17.63
C THR A 192 9.36 -18.37 18.71
N GLY A 193 9.95 -17.22 19.05
CA GLY A 193 11.06 -17.12 19.99
C GLY A 193 10.66 -16.97 21.44
N TRP A 194 9.72 -16.08 21.76
CA TRP A 194 9.36 -15.78 23.16
C TRP A 194 8.26 -16.69 23.70
N ILE A 195 7.23 -16.94 22.87
CA ILE A 195 6.10 -17.79 23.24
C ILE A 195 6.40 -19.26 22.92
N GLY A 196 7.32 -19.53 21.99
CA GLY A 196 7.72 -20.89 21.61
C GLY A 196 6.70 -21.61 20.73
N LEU A 197 5.85 -20.87 20.02
CA LEU A 197 4.89 -21.47 19.09
C LEU A 197 5.60 -21.98 17.83
N GLY A 198 5.24 -23.17 17.39
CA GLY A 198 5.72 -23.69 16.10
C GLY A 198 5.23 -22.83 14.92
N VAL A 199 5.92 -22.91 13.78
CA VAL A 199 5.59 -22.13 12.56
C VAL A 199 4.11 -22.28 12.18
N ARG A 200 3.57 -23.50 12.21
CA ARG A 200 2.14 -23.77 11.92
C ARG A 200 1.20 -23.03 12.87
N GLN A 201 1.49 -23.04 14.17
CA GLN A 201 0.65 -22.38 15.17
C GLN A 201 0.71 -20.86 15.01
N SER A 202 1.89 -20.32 14.69
CA SER A 202 2.09 -18.90 14.39
C SER A 202 1.28 -18.46 13.17
N LEU A 203 1.24 -19.27 12.11
CA LEU A 203 0.40 -19.01 10.93
C LEU A 203 -1.11 -19.10 11.23
N LEU A 204 -1.54 -20.03 12.09
CA LEU A 204 -2.94 -20.12 12.53
C LEU A 204 -3.37 -18.88 13.33
N VAL A 205 -2.51 -18.38 14.22
CA VAL A 205 -2.76 -17.12 14.94
C VAL A 205 -2.84 -15.95 13.96
N ALA A 206 -1.93 -15.91 12.99
CA ALA A 206 -1.91 -14.87 11.96
C ALA A 206 -3.16 -14.92 11.03
N ALA A 207 -3.79 -16.07 10.84
CA ALA A 207 -5.02 -16.21 10.06
C ALA A 207 -6.22 -15.45 10.67
N VAL A 208 -6.15 -15.03 11.93
CA VAL A 208 -7.20 -14.20 12.57
C VAL A 208 -7.02 -12.72 12.25
N LEU A 209 -5.80 -12.28 11.94
CA LEU A 209 -5.47 -10.87 11.69
C LEU A 209 -6.30 -10.19 10.60
N PRO A 210 -6.63 -10.84 9.45
CA PRO A 210 -7.51 -10.26 8.44
C PRO A 210 -8.88 -9.83 8.96
N GLY A 211 -9.37 -10.45 10.05
CA GLY A 211 -10.61 -10.04 10.70
C GLY A 211 -10.58 -8.59 11.21
N VAL A 212 -9.39 -8.06 11.54
CA VAL A 212 -9.20 -6.66 11.93
C VAL A 212 -9.58 -5.71 10.79
N MET A 213 -9.39 -6.10 9.52
CA MET A 213 -9.80 -5.29 8.37
C MET A 213 -11.33 -5.15 8.30
N LEU A 214 -12.07 -6.19 8.68
CA LEU A 214 -13.54 -6.11 8.76
C LEU A 214 -13.96 -5.17 9.89
N VAL A 215 -13.32 -5.27 11.06
CA VAL A 215 -13.60 -4.37 12.19
C VAL A 215 -13.28 -2.92 11.82
N ALA A 216 -12.16 -2.67 11.15
CA ALA A 216 -11.78 -1.33 10.70
C ALA A 216 -12.79 -0.77 9.68
N PHE A 217 -13.30 -1.58 8.74
CA PHE A 217 -14.23 -1.12 7.70
C PHE A 217 -15.69 -1.00 8.15
N PHE A 218 -16.17 -1.91 9.01
CA PHE A 218 -17.55 -1.92 9.50
C PHE A 218 -17.74 -1.16 10.81
N GLY A 219 -16.72 -1.10 11.66
CA GLY A 219 -16.81 -0.50 12.99
C GLY A 219 -16.13 0.86 13.14
N VAL A 220 -14.99 1.09 12.46
CA VAL A 220 -14.17 2.30 12.69
C VAL A 220 -14.38 3.35 11.60
N LEU A 221 -14.45 2.95 10.33
CA LEU A 221 -14.51 3.88 9.20
C LEU A 221 -15.88 4.62 9.11
N PRO A 222 -15.91 5.97 9.10
CA PRO A 222 -17.16 6.74 8.97
C PRO A 222 -17.78 6.64 7.57
N ARG A 223 -18.83 5.83 7.41
CA ARG A 223 -19.47 5.53 6.11
C ARG A 223 -20.28 6.67 5.49
N ALA A 224 -20.66 7.67 6.28
CA ALA A 224 -21.45 8.81 5.81
C ALA A 224 -20.79 9.54 4.62
N ARG A 225 -19.46 9.56 4.53
CA ARG A 225 -18.73 10.14 3.39
C ARG A 225 -18.85 9.31 2.11
N LEU A 226 -18.95 7.98 2.22
CA LEU A 226 -19.23 7.10 1.08
C LEU A 226 -20.68 7.25 0.59
N GLU A 227 -21.62 7.45 1.51
CA GLU A 227 -23.05 7.60 1.19
C GLU A 227 -23.38 8.96 0.58
N GLY A 228 -22.72 10.04 1.01
CA GLY A 228 -22.85 11.37 0.41
C GLY A 228 -22.46 11.39 -1.06
N TRP A 229 -21.32 10.77 -1.40
CA TRP A 229 -20.86 10.59 -2.78
C TRP A 229 -21.79 9.70 -3.61
N ARG A 230 -22.41 8.68 -3.00
CA ARG A 230 -23.36 7.81 -3.68
C ARG A 230 -24.68 8.52 -4.01
N LYS A 231 -25.09 9.51 -3.20
CA LYS A 231 -26.27 10.35 -3.43
C LYS A 231 -26.02 11.47 -4.43
N GLU A 232 -24.79 11.97 -4.53
CA GLU A 232 -24.39 12.94 -5.56
C GLU A 232 -24.37 12.33 -6.98
N TYR A 233 -24.43 10.99 -7.06
CA TYR A 233 -24.47 10.19 -8.28
C TYR A 233 -25.82 9.47 -8.48
N GLU A 234 -26.90 9.94 -7.87
CA GLU A 234 -28.25 9.53 -8.30
C GLU A 234 -28.51 10.22 -9.65
N PRO A 235 -28.65 9.48 -10.77
CA PRO A 235 -29.19 10.08 -11.97
C PRO A 235 -30.59 10.60 -11.61
N LEU A 236 -30.84 11.88 -11.86
CA LEU A 236 -32.22 12.39 -11.87
C LEU A 236 -33.02 11.49 -12.81
N ASP A 237 -34.10 10.90 -12.30
CA ASP A 237 -34.99 10.02 -13.07
C ASP A 237 -35.32 10.70 -14.42
N GLU A 238 -35.01 10.01 -15.52
CA GLU A 238 -35.31 10.45 -16.89
C GLU A 238 -36.82 10.61 -17.18
N ASP A 239 -37.69 10.29 -16.21
CA ASP A 239 -39.16 10.34 -16.34
C ASP A 239 -39.83 11.40 -15.44
N ALA A 240 -39.07 12.27 -14.76
CA ALA A 240 -39.66 13.44 -14.15
C ALA A 240 -39.76 14.55 -15.21
N ASP A 241 -40.95 14.74 -15.79
CA ASP A 241 -41.33 15.92 -16.58
C ASP A 241 -40.83 17.19 -15.90
N VAL A 242 -39.66 17.67 -16.32
CA VAL A 242 -39.13 18.95 -15.87
C VAL A 242 -40.00 20.00 -16.55
N PRO A 243 -40.78 20.83 -15.82
CA PRO A 243 -41.51 21.89 -16.47
C PRO A 243 -40.49 22.83 -17.10
N ALA A 244 -40.51 22.93 -18.42
CA ALA A 244 -39.75 23.90 -19.17
C ALA A 244 -39.96 25.27 -18.51
N VAL A 245 -38.89 25.84 -17.94
CA VAL A 245 -38.94 27.19 -17.40
C VAL A 245 -39.02 28.13 -18.59
N VAL A 246 -40.25 28.44 -19.00
CA VAL A 246 -40.56 29.44 -20.00
C VAL A 246 -40.30 30.81 -19.37
N VAL A 247 -39.14 31.40 -19.63
CA VAL A 247 -38.90 32.80 -19.30
C VAL A 247 -39.56 33.65 -20.38
N THR A 248 -40.80 34.08 -20.13
CA THR A 248 -41.43 35.15 -20.93
C THR A 248 -40.85 36.48 -20.46
N ARG A 249 -39.98 37.10 -21.25
CA ARG A 249 -39.63 38.51 -21.08
C ARG A 249 -40.58 39.35 -21.91
N ARG A 250 -41.36 40.19 -21.24
CA ARG A 250 -42.30 41.12 -21.85
C ARG A 250 -41.56 42.40 -22.22
N ASP A 251 -41.13 42.52 -23.47
CA ASP A 251 -40.79 43.80 -24.09
C ASP A 251 -41.74 44.00 -25.29
N GLY A 252 -42.24 45.23 -25.46
CA GLY A 252 -43.41 45.54 -26.28
C GLY A 252 -43.43 44.93 -27.70
N GLU A 253 -44.55 44.27 -28.02
CA GLU A 253 -45.05 43.93 -29.36
C GLU A 253 -44.06 43.20 -30.30
N ARG A 254 -43.69 41.96 -29.94
CA ARG A 254 -43.62 40.75 -30.80
C ARG A 254 -43.02 39.57 -30.02
N ASP A 255 -43.69 38.42 -30.04
CA ASP A 255 -43.15 37.16 -29.49
C ASP A 255 -42.08 36.60 -30.44
N VAL A 256 -40.86 36.38 -29.94
CA VAL A 256 -39.79 35.67 -30.64
C VAL A 256 -39.42 34.42 -29.85
N VAL A 257 -39.69 33.25 -30.41
CA VAL A 257 -39.30 31.95 -29.87
C VAL A 257 -37.85 31.68 -30.29
N MET A 258 -36.92 31.66 -29.34
CA MET A 258 -35.53 31.22 -29.57
C MET A 258 -35.37 29.78 -29.09
N VAL A 259 -35.16 28.86 -30.03
CA VAL A 259 -34.68 27.50 -29.77
C VAL A 259 -33.16 27.53 -29.90
N VAL A 260 -32.44 27.44 -28.78
CA VAL A 260 -30.98 27.29 -28.80
C VAL A 260 -30.67 25.81 -28.79
N GLY A 261 -30.29 25.28 -29.96
CA GLY A 261 -29.63 24.00 -30.09
C GLY A 261 -28.12 24.15 -29.86
N ASP A 262 -27.50 23.07 -29.40
CA ASP A 262 -26.07 22.96 -29.14
C ASP A 262 -25.25 23.41 -30.36
N ASP A 263 -24.46 24.47 -30.20
CA ASP A 263 -23.12 24.63 -30.76
C ASP A 263 -22.51 25.98 -30.30
N GLU A 264 -21.17 26.00 -30.25
CA GLU A 264 -20.27 27.16 -30.09
C GLU A 264 -19.77 27.58 -28.68
N PHE A 265 -18.45 27.45 -28.53
CA PHE A 265 -17.59 28.05 -27.50
C PHE A 265 -17.51 29.57 -27.71
N GLY A 266 -17.84 30.38 -26.71
CA GLY A 266 -17.55 31.83 -26.73
C GLY A 266 -18.14 32.64 -25.56
N ASP A 267 -17.26 33.23 -24.75
CA ASP A 267 -17.38 34.39 -23.85
C ASP A 267 -18.66 34.57 -22.99
N VAL A 268 -18.52 34.32 -21.69
CA VAL A 268 -19.54 34.66 -20.68
C VAL A 268 -19.48 36.17 -20.36
N PRO A 269 -20.60 36.92 -20.45
CA PRO A 269 -20.62 38.36 -20.19
C PRO A 269 -20.50 38.68 -18.69
N ALA A 270 -19.70 39.70 -18.37
CA ALA A 270 -19.34 40.13 -17.02
C ALA A 270 -20.53 40.50 -16.09
N ALA A 271 -21.73 40.68 -16.64
CA ALA A 271 -22.93 40.98 -15.88
C ALA A 271 -23.44 39.80 -15.03
N ALA A 272 -23.12 38.55 -15.40
CA ALA A 272 -23.51 37.35 -14.66
C ALA A 272 -22.64 37.10 -13.41
N ALA A 273 -21.43 37.68 -13.35
CA ALA A 273 -20.55 37.57 -12.20
C ALA A 273 -20.92 38.53 -11.05
N SER A 274 -21.54 39.67 -11.38
CA SER A 274 -21.88 40.72 -10.41
C SER A 274 -23.11 40.41 -9.56
N SER A 275 -24.06 39.59 -10.03
CA SER A 275 -25.25 39.21 -9.28
C SER A 275 -24.97 38.18 -8.16
N SER A 276 -23.85 37.48 -8.25
CA SER A 276 -23.45 36.41 -7.31
C SER A 276 -22.72 36.93 -6.06
N LEU A 277 -22.20 38.17 -6.10
CA LEU A 277 -21.40 38.77 -5.04
C LEU A 277 -22.22 39.53 -3.97
N LEU A 278 -23.52 39.75 -4.20
CA LEU A 278 -24.36 40.62 -3.35
C LEU A 278 -25.44 39.89 -2.53
N ALA A 279 -25.49 38.55 -2.54
CA ALA A 279 -26.44 37.77 -1.74
C ALA A 279 -25.76 37.10 -0.52
N PRO A 280 -26.24 37.30 0.72
CA PRO A 280 -25.59 36.74 1.91
C PRO A 280 -26.08 35.31 2.21
N GLY A 281 -25.20 34.31 2.16
CA GLY A 281 -25.45 32.96 2.73
C GLY A 281 -24.54 31.84 2.19
N PRO A 282 -24.17 30.82 3.01
CA PRO A 282 -23.23 29.76 2.65
C PRO A 282 -23.78 28.70 1.69
N SER A 283 -25.07 28.76 1.32
CA SER A 283 -25.75 27.77 0.47
C SER A 283 -25.57 28.01 -1.03
N VAL A 284 -24.93 29.10 -1.46
CA VAL A 284 -24.77 29.43 -2.89
C VAL A 284 -23.40 29.03 -3.44
N ALA A 285 -22.39 28.81 -2.59
CA ALA A 285 -21.11 28.23 -3.01
C ALA A 285 -21.29 26.78 -3.50
N SER A 286 -22.22 26.02 -2.89
CA SER A 286 -22.66 24.71 -3.37
C SER A 286 -23.42 24.79 -4.70
N THR A 287 -24.15 25.89 -4.96
CA THR A 287 -24.94 26.09 -6.18
C THR A 287 -24.08 26.54 -7.37
N ALA A 288 -23.02 27.33 -7.13
CA ALA A 288 -22.02 27.67 -8.14
C ALA A 288 -21.12 26.48 -8.49
N PHE A 289 -20.91 25.53 -7.57
CA PHE A 289 -20.21 24.28 -7.86
C PHE A 289 -21.05 23.30 -8.69
N SER A 290 -22.38 23.34 -8.57
CA SER A 290 -23.29 22.42 -9.28
C SER A 290 -23.62 22.85 -10.70
N THR A 291 -23.39 24.11 -11.09
CA THR A 291 -23.63 24.58 -12.47
C THR A 291 -22.52 24.19 -13.46
N HIS A 292 -21.35 23.77 -12.97
CA HIS A 292 -20.28 23.20 -13.82
C HIS A 292 -20.39 21.68 -14.05
N TYR A 293 -21.43 21.04 -13.50
CA TYR A 293 -21.61 19.58 -13.50
C TYR A 293 -22.68 19.07 -14.47
N HIS A 294 -23.08 19.87 -15.46
CA HIS A 294 -23.91 19.41 -16.57
C HIS A 294 -23.08 19.24 -17.83
N GLY A 295 -22.74 17.99 -18.11
CA GLY A 295 -22.14 17.58 -19.38
C GLY A 295 -21.04 16.54 -19.18
N VAL A 296 -21.43 15.27 -19.04
CA VAL A 296 -20.99 14.17 -19.91
C VAL A 296 -21.62 12.89 -19.37
N ALA A 297 -22.59 12.40 -20.13
CA ALA A 297 -23.22 11.11 -19.97
C ALA A 297 -22.17 9.98 -19.85
N GLY A 298 -22.52 8.93 -19.11
CA GLY A 298 -21.72 7.73 -18.92
C GLY A 298 -21.25 7.09 -20.24
N GLY A 299 -20.09 7.51 -20.71
CA GLY A 299 -19.38 6.89 -21.82
C GLY A 299 -18.68 5.64 -21.31
N LYS A 300 -18.97 4.48 -21.92
CA LYS A 300 -18.20 3.25 -21.74
C LYS A 300 -16.70 3.59 -21.84
N HIS A 301 -15.94 3.50 -20.74
CA HIS A 301 -14.50 3.76 -20.77
C HIS A 301 -13.85 2.86 -21.83
N SER A 302 -13.46 3.44 -22.95
CA SER A 302 -12.76 2.71 -24.01
C SER A 302 -11.39 2.29 -23.45
N PHE A 303 -11.05 1.00 -23.58
CA PHE A 303 -9.74 0.45 -23.23
C PHE A 303 -8.58 1.32 -23.73
N TRP A 304 -8.74 1.90 -24.92
CA TRP A 304 -7.77 2.81 -25.54
C TRP A 304 -7.66 4.18 -24.85
N ALA A 305 -8.75 4.68 -24.26
CA ALA A 305 -8.72 5.88 -23.43
C ALA A 305 -8.01 5.60 -22.09
N ASN A 306 -8.25 4.44 -21.47
CA ASN A 306 -7.53 3.99 -20.26
C ASN A 306 -6.03 3.84 -20.54
N LEU A 307 -5.66 3.25 -21.68
CA LEU A 307 -4.26 3.06 -22.08
C LEU A 307 -3.56 4.40 -22.37
N ARG A 308 -4.26 5.34 -23.03
CA ARG A 308 -3.71 6.69 -23.30
C ARG A 308 -3.50 7.48 -22.01
N ARG A 309 -4.40 7.34 -21.02
CA ARG A 309 -4.26 7.92 -19.68
C ARG A 309 -3.11 7.31 -18.89
N ALA A 310 -3.00 5.97 -18.88
CA ALA A 310 -1.87 5.27 -18.26
C ALA A 310 -0.53 5.72 -18.88
N ARG A 311 -0.46 5.91 -20.20
CA ARG A 311 0.73 6.42 -20.88
C ARG A 311 1.12 7.84 -20.46
N ALA A 312 0.15 8.71 -20.19
CA ALA A 312 0.42 10.08 -19.72
C ALA A 312 0.94 10.12 -18.27
N LEU A 313 0.48 9.18 -17.42
CA LEU A 313 0.94 9.01 -16.04
C LEU A 313 2.29 8.25 -15.95
N PHE A 314 2.64 7.52 -17.01
CA PHE A 314 3.77 6.60 -16.99
C PHE A 314 5.11 7.30 -16.70
N VAL A 315 5.42 8.34 -17.47
CA VAL A 315 6.67 9.08 -17.33
C VAL A 315 6.75 9.80 -15.98
N PRO A 316 5.80 10.69 -15.60
CA PRO A 316 5.97 11.49 -14.39
C PRO A 316 5.89 10.70 -13.07
N TYR A 317 5.13 9.58 -13.02
CA TYR A 317 4.81 8.91 -11.76
C TYR A 317 5.16 7.41 -11.75
N MET A 318 4.81 6.67 -12.80
CA MET A 318 5.01 5.21 -12.80
C MET A 318 6.48 4.83 -12.96
N LEU A 319 7.23 5.54 -13.82
CA LEU A 319 8.63 5.23 -14.09
C LEU A 319 9.55 5.52 -12.88
N PRO A 320 9.46 6.68 -12.19
CA PRO A 320 10.23 6.91 -10.96
C PRO A 320 9.94 5.86 -9.88
N LEU A 321 8.67 5.48 -9.71
CA LEU A 321 8.25 4.45 -8.76
C LEU A 321 8.81 3.08 -9.16
N LEU A 322 8.67 2.68 -10.43
CA LEU A 322 9.23 1.45 -10.96
C LEU A 322 10.74 1.37 -10.74
N LEU A 323 11.49 2.44 -11.06
CA LEU A 323 12.94 2.48 -10.92
C LEU A 323 13.39 2.31 -9.46
N VAL A 324 12.71 2.97 -8.52
CA VAL A 324 12.99 2.82 -7.08
C VAL A 324 12.77 1.39 -6.65
N TYR A 325 11.62 0.82 -6.99
CA TYR A 325 11.25 -0.53 -6.60
C TYR A 325 12.19 -1.59 -7.22
N VAL A 326 12.59 -1.41 -8.48
CA VAL A 326 13.61 -2.27 -9.10
C VAL A 326 14.92 -2.17 -8.32
N ALA A 327 15.40 -0.96 -8.03
CA ALA A 327 16.68 -0.77 -7.38
C ALA A 327 16.68 -1.27 -5.91
N GLU A 328 15.68 -0.88 -5.11
CA GLU A 328 15.57 -1.26 -3.70
C GLU A 328 15.42 -2.78 -3.51
N TYR A 329 14.55 -3.43 -4.28
CA TYR A 329 14.37 -4.88 -4.15
C TYR A 329 15.55 -5.67 -4.72
N THR A 330 16.27 -5.13 -5.72
CA THR A 330 17.52 -5.74 -6.20
C THR A 330 18.61 -5.64 -5.13
N ILE A 331 18.68 -4.54 -4.38
CA ILE A 331 19.57 -4.41 -3.21
C ILE A 331 19.18 -5.46 -2.17
N ASN A 332 17.92 -5.48 -1.73
CA ASN A 332 17.46 -6.33 -0.63
C ASN A 332 17.56 -7.83 -0.94
N GLN A 333 17.24 -8.26 -2.17
CA GLN A 333 17.21 -9.68 -2.51
C GLN A 333 18.48 -10.19 -3.19
N GLY A 334 19.15 -9.34 -3.97
CA GLY A 334 20.32 -9.75 -4.75
C GLY A 334 21.65 -9.42 -4.07
N VAL A 335 21.79 -8.19 -3.57
CA VAL A 335 23.08 -7.69 -3.06
C VAL A 335 23.24 -7.96 -1.56
N ALA A 336 22.21 -7.66 -0.76
CA ALA A 336 22.25 -7.74 0.71
C ALA A 336 22.67 -9.11 1.28
N PRO A 337 22.25 -10.27 0.70
CA PRO A 337 22.75 -11.58 1.16
C PRO A 337 24.28 -11.73 1.06
N THR A 338 24.93 -10.96 0.18
CA THR A 338 26.38 -11.00 -0.07
C THR A 338 27.15 -9.86 0.62
N LEU A 339 26.46 -8.96 1.33
CA LEU A 339 27.07 -7.85 2.10
C LEU A 339 27.51 -8.32 3.49
N LEU A 340 28.49 -9.23 3.53
CA LEU A 340 28.99 -9.86 4.75
C LEU A 340 30.34 -9.29 5.18
N PHE A 341 30.48 -9.03 6.48
CA PHE A 341 31.69 -8.51 7.12
C PHE A 341 32.30 -9.54 8.09
N PRO A 342 33.61 -9.48 8.37
CA PRO A 342 34.23 -10.32 9.41
C PRO A 342 33.52 -10.16 10.76
N LEU A 343 33.24 -11.29 11.44
CA LEU A 343 32.49 -11.29 12.69
C LEU A 343 33.15 -10.43 13.78
N GLU A 344 34.48 -10.41 13.82
CA GLU A 344 35.29 -9.62 14.77
C GLU A 344 35.05 -8.11 14.69
N GLN A 345 34.62 -7.61 13.53
CA GLN A 345 34.35 -6.19 13.28
C GLN A 345 32.85 -5.86 13.31
N SER A 346 32.01 -6.88 13.52
CA SER A 346 30.56 -6.78 13.47
C SER A 346 29.95 -6.95 14.86
N PRO A 347 28.75 -6.41 15.11
CA PRO A 347 28.04 -6.65 16.36
C PRO A 347 27.42 -8.06 16.46
N PHE A 348 27.65 -8.94 15.48
CA PHE A 348 26.99 -10.24 15.38
C PHE A 348 27.94 -11.41 15.67
N SER A 349 27.38 -12.46 16.28
CA SER A 349 28.08 -13.73 16.52
C SER A 349 27.99 -14.70 15.35
N GLU A 350 27.05 -14.48 14.41
CA GLU A 350 26.76 -15.38 13.29
C GLU A 350 26.47 -14.60 11.99
N PHE A 351 26.90 -15.12 10.85
CA PHE A 351 26.69 -14.48 9.55
C PHE A 351 25.21 -14.40 9.13
N ARG A 352 24.35 -15.30 9.63
CA ARG A 352 22.91 -15.26 9.33
C ARG A 352 22.20 -14.04 9.90
N ALA A 353 22.77 -13.39 10.93
CA ALA A 353 22.13 -12.26 11.61
C ALA A 353 22.17 -10.96 10.79
N PHE A 354 23.07 -10.85 9.80
CA PHE A 354 23.20 -9.66 8.95
C PHE A 354 21.94 -9.41 8.12
N TYR A 355 21.42 -10.44 7.45
CA TYR A 355 20.28 -10.28 6.52
C TYR A 355 18.98 -9.83 7.24
N PRO A 356 18.55 -10.45 8.35
CA PRO A 356 17.42 -9.96 9.14
C PRO A 356 17.63 -8.54 9.69
N PHE A 357 18.86 -8.20 10.09
CA PHE A 357 19.15 -6.86 10.60
C PHE A 357 19.12 -5.79 9.51
N TYR A 358 19.64 -6.07 8.32
CA TYR A 358 19.47 -5.20 7.15
C TYR A 358 17.98 -5.00 6.84
N GLY A 359 17.20 -6.08 6.85
CA GLY A 359 15.74 -6.00 6.70
C GLY A 359 15.07 -5.11 7.75
N PHE A 360 15.48 -5.18 9.01
CA PHE A 360 14.99 -4.31 10.08
C PHE A 360 15.31 -2.83 9.83
N LEU A 361 16.58 -2.51 9.49
CA LEU A 361 17.00 -1.13 9.22
C LEU A 361 16.28 -0.54 8.00
N TYR A 362 16.18 -1.32 6.93
CA TYR A 362 15.41 -0.98 5.74
C TYR A 362 13.97 -0.63 6.12
N GLN A 363 13.30 -1.54 6.85
CA GLN A 363 11.90 -1.36 7.21
C GLN A 363 11.68 -0.18 8.17
N LEU A 364 12.64 0.11 9.04
CA LEU A 364 12.63 1.29 9.90
C LEU A 364 12.71 2.58 9.06
N GLY A 365 13.59 2.62 8.06
CA GLY A 365 13.67 3.72 7.10
C GLY A 365 12.37 3.90 6.31
N VAL A 366 11.77 2.81 5.83
CA VAL A 366 10.48 2.83 5.14
C VAL A 366 9.38 3.38 6.06
N PHE A 367 9.32 2.92 7.31
CA PHE A 367 8.31 3.41 8.26
C PHE A 367 8.43 4.90 8.52
N ILE A 368 9.65 5.40 8.75
CA ILE A 368 9.91 6.84 9.00
C ILE A 368 9.53 7.68 7.78
N SER A 369 9.97 7.28 6.58
CA SER A 369 9.71 8.02 5.35
C SER A 369 8.24 8.01 4.94
N ARG A 370 7.52 6.90 5.10
CA ARG A 370 6.08 6.87 4.81
C ARG A 370 5.28 7.70 5.81
N SER A 371 5.71 7.73 7.07
CA SER A 371 5.07 8.51 8.14
C SER A 371 5.38 10.01 8.07
N SER A 372 6.42 10.42 7.35
CA SER A 372 6.83 11.83 7.24
C SER A 372 6.02 12.63 6.22
N THR A 373 5.21 11.98 5.39
CA THR A 373 4.42 12.62 4.31
C THR A 373 3.61 13.85 4.75
N PRO A 374 2.93 13.88 5.93
CA PRO A 374 2.20 15.08 6.36
C PRO A 374 3.11 16.28 6.65
N PHE A 375 4.41 16.05 6.86
CA PHE A 375 5.39 17.06 7.27
C PHE A 375 6.37 17.43 6.14
N VAL A 376 6.74 16.46 5.30
CA VAL A 376 7.73 16.61 4.23
C VAL A 376 7.15 16.06 2.93
N ARG A 377 6.94 16.94 1.95
CA ARG A 377 6.43 16.60 0.61
C ARG A 377 7.53 16.79 -0.44
N ILE A 378 7.74 15.75 -1.26
CA ILE A 378 8.74 15.74 -2.32
C ILE A 378 8.02 15.72 -3.67
N HIS A 379 8.08 16.83 -4.39
CA HIS A 379 7.44 16.95 -5.71
C HIS A 379 8.33 16.41 -6.85
N HIS A 380 9.65 16.36 -6.65
CA HIS A 380 10.61 15.85 -7.64
C HIS A 380 10.94 14.38 -7.39
N LEU A 381 10.10 13.48 -7.91
CA LEU A 381 10.21 12.03 -7.68
C LEU A 381 11.45 11.39 -8.34
N TYR A 382 11.97 11.96 -9.42
CA TYR A 382 13.14 11.40 -10.12
C TYR A 382 14.45 11.48 -9.32
N LEU A 383 14.63 12.53 -8.51
CA LEU A 383 15.84 12.70 -7.72
C LEU A 383 16.06 11.53 -6.74
N PRO A 384 15.11 11.21 -5.84
CA PRO A 384 15.24 10.05 -4.96
C PRO A 384 15.32 8.73 -5.75
N SER A 385 14.64 8.59 -6.90
CA SER A 385 14.79 7.41 -7.76
C SER A 385 16.19 7.21 -8.32
N LEU A 386 16.83 8.28 -8.78
CA LEU A 386 18.20 8.22 -9.29
C LEU A 386 19.20 7.98 -8.16
N LEU A 387 18.98 8.57 -6.99
CA LEU A 387 19.78 8.29 -5.79
C LEU A 387 19.67 6.82 -5.37
N GLN A 388 18.49 6.21 -5.53
CA GLN A 388 18.29 4.80 -5.23
C GLN A 388 19.06 3.89 -6.20
N VAL A 389 19.04 4.21 -7.51
CA VAL A 389 19.87 3.51 -8.50
C VAL A 389 21.35 3.68 -8.22
N ALA A 390 21.79 4.89 -7.83
CA ALA A 390 23.17 5.14 -7.41
C ALA A 390 23.54 4.30 -6.18
N ASN A 391 22.62 4.12 -5.22
CA ASN A 391 22.83 3.28 -4.05
C ASN A 391 22.99 1.80 -4.44
N LEU A 392 22.19 1.29 -5.38
CA LEU A 392 22.35 -0.06 -5.93
C LEU A 392 23.74 -0.24 -6.54
N VAL A 393 24.19 0.70 -7.37
CA VAL A 393 25.52 0.66 -7.98
C VAL A 393 26.61 0.68 -6.91
N LEU A 394 26.49 1.57 -5.91
CA LEU A 394 27.45 1.70 -4.82
C LEU A 394 27.56 0.42 -4.00
N LEU A 395 26.43 -0.17 -3.59
CA LEU A 395 26.41 -1.41 -2.79
C LEU A 395 26.88 -2.61 -3.62
N THR A 396 26.57 -2.67 -4.92
CA THR A 396 27.08 -3.71 -5.82
C THR A 396 28.59 -3.58 -5.99
N LEU A 397 29.10 -2.37 -6.21
CA LEU A 397 30.54 -2.11 -6.27
C LEU A 397 31.23 -2.43 -4.95
N HIS A 398 30.56 -2.20 -3.81
CA HIS A 398 31.09 -2.59 -2.52
C HIS A 398 31.14 -4.12 -2.35
N ALA A 399 30.08 -4.83 -2.77
CA ALA A 399 30.05 -6.29 -2.75
C ALA A 399 31.17 -6.92 -3.60
N LEU A 400 31.57 -6.24 -4.69
CA LEU A 400 32.71 -6.61 -5.51
C LEU A 400 34.05 -6.17 -4.88
N LEU A 401 34.26 -4.88 -4.70
CA LEU A 401 35.60 -4.33 -4.42
C LEU A 401 35.96 -4.21 -2.93
N ASP A 402 35.01 -4.46 -2.03
CA ASP A 402 35.19 -4.40 -0.57
C ASP A 402 35.77 -3.08 -0.01
N PHE A 403 35.41 -1.94 -0.61
CA PHE A 403 36.04 -0.66 -0.26
C PHE A 403 35.52 0.02 1.03
N ILE A 404 34.37 -0.40 1.58
CA ILE A 404 33.79 0.20 2.79
C ILE A 404 34.35 -0.53 4.02
N PRO A 405 35.12 0.13 4.89
CA PRO A 405 35.84 -0.53 5.98
C PRO A 405 34.98 -0.82 7.22
N SER A 406 33.76 -0.28 7.29
CA SER A 406 32.91 -0.36 8.48
C SER A 406 31.50 -0.83 8.14
N VAL A 407 31.03 -1.87 8.83
CA VAL A 407 29.67 -2.38 8.73
C VAL A 407 28.62 -1.32 9.07
N TYR A 408 28.93 -0.38 9.97
CA TYR A 408 28.00 0.69 10.37
C TYR A 408 27.68 1.66 9.23
N LEU A 409 28.61 1.84 8.28
CA LEU A 409 28.35 2.64 7.08
C LEU A 409 27.36 1.93 6.16
N VAL A 410 27.46 0.60 6.03
CA VAL A 410 26.48 -0.20 5.28
C VAL A 410 25.12 -0.17 5.97
N PHE A 411 25.07 -0.24 7.31
CA PHE A 411 23.81 -0.03 8.06
C PHE A 411 23.18 1.32 7.78
N ALA A 412 23.98 2.40 7.74
CA ALA A 412 23.47 3.73 7.39
C ALA A 412 22.96 3.79 5.93
N LEU A 413 23.63 3.11 4.99
CA LEU A 413 23.22 3.05 3.58
C LEU A 413 21.93 2.24 3.38
N VAL A 414 21.74 1.14 4.10
CA VAL A 414 20.49 0.34 4.09
C VAL A 414 19.35 1.08 4.77
N PHE A 415 19.62 1.82 5.85
CA PHE A 415 18.62 2.71 6.43
C PHE A 415 18.22 3.85 5.46
N TRP A 416 19.21 4.44 4.79
CA TRP A 416 19.01 5.47 3.76
C TRP A 416 18.21 4.95 2.55
N GLU A 417 18.51 3.74 2.11
CA GLU A 417 17.73 3.02 1.09
C GLU A 417 16.25 2.97 1.46
N GLY A 418 15.91 2.51 2.69
CA GLY A 418 14.53 2.45 3.16
C GLY A 418 13.85 3.82 3.20
N LEU A 419 14.59 4.89 3.53
CA LEU A 419 14.06 6.26 3.50
C LEU A 419 13.69 6.70 2.09
N LEU A 420 14.53 6.43 1.09
CA LEU A 420 14.26 6.79 -0.30
C LEU A 420 13.06 6.02 -0.84
N GLY A 421 13.03 4.69 -0.63
CA GLY A 421 11.95 3.81 -1.06
C GLY A 421 10.58 4.25 -0.57
N GLY A 422 10.44 4.41 0.75
CA GLY A 422 9.17 4.82 1.35
C GLY A 422 8.77 6.26 1.00
N ALA A 423 9.73 7.18 0.84
CA ALA A 423 9.46 8.55 0.44
C ALA A 423 8.90 8.64 -0.98
N VAL A 424 9.48 7.91 -1.96
CA VAL A 424 8.96 7.92 -3.34
C VAL A 424 7.58 7.30 -3.41
N TYR A 425 7.33 6.19 -2.72
CA TYR A 425 6.01 5.54 -2.70
C TYR A 425 4.91 6.53 -2.29
N VAL A 426 4.96 7.09 -1.08
CA VAL A 426 3.85 7.92 -0.59
C VAL A 426 3.76 9.25 -1.33
N ASN A 427 4.88 9.88 -1.69
CA ASN A 427 4.84 11.13 -2.44
C ASN A 427 4.27 10.95 -3.85
N THR A 428 4.48 9.80 -4.50
CA THR A 428 3.88 9.50 -5.80
C THR A 428 2.36 9.46 -5.71
N PHE A 429 1.79 8.73 -4.75
CA PHE A 429 0.33 8.67 -4.60
C PHE A 429 -0.26 10.01 -4.18
N ALA A 430 0.45 10.74 -3.32
CA ALA A 430 -0.05 12.02 -2.83
C ALA A 430 0.03 13.12 -3.90
N GLU A 431 1.00 13.06 -4.82
CA GLU A 431 1.02 13.87 -6.04
C GLU A 431 -0.15 13.57 -6.98
N ILE A 432 -0.48 12.28 -7.16
CA ILE A 432 -1.63 11.87 -7.98
C ILE A 432 -2.94 12.40 -7.37
N MET A 433 -3.09 12.36 -6.05
CA MET A 433 -4.27 12.90 -5.37
C MET A 433 -4.43 14.42 -5.56
N GLU A 434 -3.34 15.16 -5.77
CA GLU A 434 -3.37 16.62 -5.94
C GLU A 434 -3.52 17.05 -7.41
N ARG A 435 -2.78 16.41 -8.33
CA ARG A 435 -2.71 16.87 -9.73
C ARG A 435 -3.73 16.22 -10.66
N VAL A 436 -4.25 15.04 -10.33
CA VAL A 436 -5.21 14.34 -11.20
C VAL A 436 -6.63 14.80 -10.88
N PRO A 437 -7.49 15.03 -11.91
CA PRO A 437 -8.90 15.33 -11.72
C PRO A 437 -9.61 14.24 -10.93
N VAL A 438 -10.61 14.64 -10.15
CA VAL A 438 -11.34 13.80 -9.18
C VAL A 438 -11.87 12.51 -9.84
N GLU A 439 -12.43 12.61 -11.03
CA GLU A 439 -13.02 11.51 -11.82
C GLU A 439 -12.00 10.42 -12.18
N ASP A 440 -10.73 10.80 -12.36
CA ASP A 440 -9.68 9.90 -12.85
C ASP A 440 -8.77 9.37 -11.72
N ARG A 441 -8.97 9.82 -10.48
CA ARG A 441 -8.09 9.48 -9.34
C ARG A 441 -8.13 7.99 -8.98
N GLU A 442 -9.29 7.36 -8.89
CA GLU A 442 -9.39 5.94 -8.53
C GLU A 442 -8.62 5.06 -9.53
N PHE A 443 -8.81 5.31 -10.82
CA PHE A 443 -8.09 4.61 -11.89
C PHE A 443 -6.59 4.92 -11.86
N SER A 444 -6.20 6.18 -11.68
CA SER A 444 -4.79 6.59 -11.69
C SER A 444 -4.01 6.02 -10.51
N LEU A 445 -4.59 6.03 -9.30
CA LEU A 445 -3.99 5.41 -8.11
C LEU A 445 -3.81 3.90 -8.32
N GLY A 446 -4.83 3.22 -8.85
CA GLY A 446 -4.74 1.80 -9.18
C GLY A 446 -3.70 1.51 -10.26
N ALA A 447 -3.70 2.25 -11.37
CA ALA A 447 -2.74 2.08 -12.45
C ALA A 447 -1.30 2.30 -11.99
N THR A 448 -1.04 3.32 -11.15
CA THR A 448 0.30 3.58 -10.63
C THR A 448 0.80 2.49 -9.70
N SER A 449 -0.07 1.88 -8.89
CA SER A 449 0.30 0.72 -8.05
C SER A 449 0.77 -0.50 -8.86
N VAL A 450 0.44 -0.62 -10.15
CA VAL A 450 1.02 -1.69 -11.00
C VAL A 450 2.54 -1.58 -11.09
N SER A 451 3.06 -0.34 -11.03
CA SER A 451 4.49 -0.05 -11.18
C SER A 451 5.31 -0.54 -9.99
N ASP A 452 4.77 -0.51 -8.78
CA ASP A 452 5.47 -1.05 -7.60
C ASP A 452 5.70 -2.57 -7.76
N SER A 453 4.64 -3.31 -8.08
CA SER A 453 4.64 -4.77 -8.13
C SER A 453 5.38 -5.26 -9.37
N GLY A 454 5.31 -4.51 -10.47
CA GLY A 454 6.15 -4.71 -11.64
C GLY A 454 7.63 -4.56 -11.31
N GLY A 455 7.98 -3.56 -10.49
CA GLY A 455 9.36 -3.33 -10.06
C GLY A 455 9.90 -4.45 -9.17
N ILE A 456 9.10 -4.92 -8.21
CA ILE A 456 9.45 -6.07 -7.35
C ILE A 456 9.62 -7.33 -8.19
N CYS A 457 8.75 -7.57 -9.18
CA CYS A 457 8.82 -8.74 -10.05
C CYS A 457 10.13 -8.73 -10.87
N VAL A 458 10.47 -7.60 -11.50
CA VAL A 458 11.74 -7.43 -12.24
C VAL A 458 12.94 -7.63 -11.30
N ALA A 459 12.90 -7.02 -10.11
CA ALA A 459 13.96 -7.19 -9.11
C ALA A 459 14.11 -8.64 -8.65
N GLY A 460 13.03 -9.41 -8.51
CA GLY A 460 13.09 -10.83 -8.15
C GLY A 460 13.84 -11.66 -9.20
N PHE A 461 13.62 -11.39 -10.50
CA PHE A 461 14.38 -12.04 -11.57
C PHE A 461 15.86 -11.61 -11.57
N LEU A 462 16.14 -10.32 -11.37
CA LEU A 462 17.51 -9.81 -11.30
C LEU A 462 18.25 -10.35 -10.08
N GLY A 463 17.59 -10.41 -8.91
CA GLY A 463 18.11 -10.89 -7.65
C GLY A 463 18.58 -12.35 -7.73
N MET A 464 17.79 -13.22 -8.37
CA MET A 464 18.18 -14.62 -8.61
C MET A 464 19.52 -14.76 -9.34
N ALA A 465 19.76 -13.92 -10.34
CA ALA A 465 21.01 -13.95 -11.09
C ALA A 465 22.15 -13.26 -10.32
N MET A 466 21.85 -12.09 -9.72
CA MET A 466 22.80 -11.25 -9.00
C MET A 466 23.39 -11.95 -7.78
N GLU A 467 22.57 -12.57 -6.93
CA GLU A 467 23.02 -13.24 -5.70
C GLU A 467 24.04 -14.35 -6.03
N VAL A 468 23.69 -15.21 -6.97
CA VAL A 468 24.53 -16.34 -7.40
C VAL A 468 25.82 -15.84 -8.06
N TRP A 469 25.73 -14.80 -8.89
CA TRP A 469 26.89 -14.21 -9.56
C TRP A 469 27.84 -13.54 -8.56
N LEU A 470 27.32 -12.71 -7.65
CA LEU A 470 28.10 -12.03 -6.61
C LEU A 470 28.76 -13.04 -5.67
N CYS A 471 28.05 -14.06 -5.19
CA CYS A 471 28.64 -15.07 -4.32
C CYS A 471 29.77 -15.85 -5.01
N ARG A 472 29.58 -16.28 -6.28
CA ARG A 472 30.67 -16.93 -7.04
C ARG A 472 31.87 -16.02 -7.21
N TRP A 473 31.63 -14.74 -7.50
CA TRP A 473 32.69 -13.75 -7.68
C TRP A 473 33.48 -13.56 -6.36
N GLN A 474 32.79 -13.41 -5.23
CA GLN A 474 33.42 -13.25 -3.91
C GLN A 474 34.26 -14.47 -3.53
N VAL A 475 33.74 -15.68 -3.76
CA VAL A 475 34.47 -16.93 -3.51
C VAL A 475 35.73 -17.00 -4.37
N SER A 476 35.68 -16.62 -5.65
CA SER A 476 36.86 -16.59 -6.53
C SER A 476 37.94 -15.60 -6.10
N HIS A 477 37.59 -14.59 -5.30
CA HIS A 477 38.51 -13.59 -4.74
C HIS A 477 38.85 -13.86 -3.26
N GLY A 478 38.56 -15.06 -2.75
CA GLY A 478 38.94 -15.50 -1.40
C GLY A 478 37.98 -15.09 -0.27
N ARG A 479 36.79 -14.57 -0.58
CA ARG A 479 35.71 -14.27 0.38
C ARG A 479 34.62 -15.32 0.27
N ASP A 480 34.67 -16.33 1.13
CA ASP A 480 33.74 -17.47 1.13
C ASP A 480 32.59 -17.34 2.16
N TYR A 481 32.35 -16.14 2.70
CA TYR A 481 31.31 -15.89 3.71
C TYR A 481 29.92 -16.34 3.25
N CYS A 482 29.58 -16.18 1.96
CA CYS A 482 28.30 -16.61 1.41
C CYS A 482 28.10 -18.14 1.41
N GLN A 483 29.19 -18.93 1.47
CA GLN A 483 29.14 -20.40 1.58
C GLN A 483 29.16 -20.90 3.03
N ARG A 484 29.55 -20.06 3.98
CA ARG A 484 29.63 -20.38 5.42
C ARG A 484 28.32 -20.15 6.17
N ILE A 485 27.23 -19.82 5.47
CA ILE A 485 25.91 -19.69 6.06
C ILE A 485 25.32 -21.10 6.22
N GLU A 486 25.49 -21.70 7.39
CA GLU A 486 24.87 -23.00 7.71
C GLU A 486 23.34 -22.86 7.76
N ALA A 487 22.64 -23.76 7.07
CA ALA A 487 21.20 -23.92 7.22
C ALA A 487 20.94 -24.68 8.54
N SER A 488 20.21 -24.05 9.45
CA SER A 488 19.79 -24.64 10.72
C SER A 488 18.74 -25.72 10.55
#